data_AF-A0A1S8NDN8-F1
#
_entry.id   AF-A0A1S8NDN8-F1
#
_cell.length_a   1.000
_cell.length_b   1.000
_cell.length_c   1.000
_cell.angle_alpha   90.00
_cell.angle_beta   90.00
_cell.angle_gamma   90.00
#
_symmetry.space_group_name_H-M   'P 1'
#
loop_
_entity.id
_entity.type
_entity.pdbx_description
1 polymer ?
#
loop_
_entity_poly.entity_id
_entity_poly.type
_entity_poly.pdbx_seq_one_letter_code
_entity_poly.pdbx_strand_id
1 'polypeptide(L)'
;MKKLMICVLTAVTIMGMSAQAFAADLETQKSKSDVTEDAISISNYAPKDIDINKVEICGKNIEIGRNGVLIYKGKIMVPLKTTAESLGFKVDADKDNKIVSLDNNEIKTNVYVGEDSYYYSSSNAIGLTMMHELGAEPIIDNNTVYVPINFYNFLFNDQKAVGSFFVRDKDGQWIYSINGELSAGWKLINNKWYFMNNNGIMQRGWVQTNGNWYYLLNNGEMAVNTVTPDGYKVDENGKWDGKSASNLATQTEGADYIINPIENFDTIEDAQKVLKFKITVPKELLGKYNIKYINTISRDLFQICYVNKQNDIIFRMGQGSGDISGDYNNYKTNTNVNINGNDVKLKGDDELIKVAIWSANDMSYSISVNDGMKQDDIINIIKSTF
;
A
#
# COMPACT_ATOMS: atom_id res chain seq x y z
N MET A 1 -31.63 87.53 -8.80
CA MET A 1 -31.46 87.13 -7.38
C MET A 1 -31.10 85.64 -7.32
N LYS A 2 -29.91 85.33 -6.79
CA LYS A 2 -29.44 84.11 -6.09
C LYS A 2 -29.78 82.67 -6.59
N LYS A 3 -28.68 81.89 -6.78
CA LYS A 3 -28.38 80.50 -6.30
C LYS A 3 -29.11 79.32 -7.00
N LEU A 4 -28.56 78.12 -7.24
CA LEU A 4 -27.34 77.41 -6.80
C LEU A 4 -27.09 76.12 -7.66
N MET A 5 -25.80 75.72 -7.83
CA MET A 5 -25.14 74.37 -7.80
C MET A 5 -25.89 73.09 -8.29
N ILE A 6 -25.29 72.04 -8.89
CA ILE A 6 -23.89 71.65 -9.19
C ILE A 6 -23.89 70.43 -10.15
N CYS A 7 -22.82 70.34 -10.94
CA CYS A 7 -22.41 69.24 -11.81
C CYS A 7 -22.16 67.91 -11.07
N VAL A 8 -22.18 66.76 -11.77
CA VAL A 8 -20.95 66.01 -12.12
C VAL A 8 -21.28 65.13 -13.33
N LEU A 9 -20.57 65.39 -14.43
CA LEU A 9 -20.49 64.61 -15.66
C LEU A 9 -19.05 64.11 -15.71
N THR A 10 -18.80 62.80 -15.76
CA THR A 10 -17.45 62.28 -15.97
C THR A 10 -17.39 61.40 -17.20
N ALA A 11 -16.43 61.77 -18.05
CA ALA A 11 -16.22 61.37 -19.42
C ALA A 11 -15.82 59.89 -19.58
N VAL A 12 -16.30 59.31 -20.68
CA VAL A 12 -15.73 58.10 -21.28
C VAL A 12 -14.68 58.56 -22.28
N THR A 13 -13.44 58.09 -22.11
CA THR A 13 -12.37 58.23 -23.10
C THR A 13 -11.80 56.86 -23.40
N ILE A 14 -11.83 56.48 -24.67
CA ILE A 14 -11.21 55.28 -25.24
C ILE A 14 -9.98 55.75 -26.04
N MET A 15 -8.85 55.04 -25.88
CA MET A 15 -7.70 54.84 -26.80
C MET A 15 -6.50 54.44 -25.91
N GLY A 16 -5.63 53.47 -26.19
CA GLY A 16 -5.46 52.51 -27.28
C GLY A 16 -4.09 51.81 -27.07
N MET A 17 -4.00 50.53 -27.47
CA MET A 17 -2.81 49.74 -27.85
C MET A 17 -1.59 49.59 -26.89
N SER A 18 -1.25 48.34 -26.55
CA SER A 18 0.00 47.64 -26.95
C SER A 18 0.17 46.30 -26.17
N ALA A 19 0.87 45.34 -26.77
CA ALA A 19 0.98 43.95 -26.34
C ALA A 19 2.17 43.69 -25.39
N GLN A 20 2.04 42.75 -24.42
CA GLN A 20 2.98 41.64 -24.15
C GLN A 20 2.62 40.82 -22.88
N ALA A 21 2.68 39.49 -23.04
CA ALA A 21 3.18 38.44 -22.14
C ALA A 21 2.68 38.26 -20.67
N PHE A 22 2.28 37.00 -20.42
CA PHE A 22 2.45 36.13 -19.23
C PHE A 22 1.82 36.48 -17.87
N ALA A 23 1.14 35.42 -17.37
CA ALA A 23 1.08 34.91 -15.99
C ALA A 23 -0.17 35.18 -15.14
N ALA A 24 -0.74 34.03 -14.74
CA ALA A 24 -1.33 33.69 -13.46
C ALA A 24 -2.82 33.96 -13.17
N ASP A 25 -3.40 32.89 -12.63
CA ASP A 25 -4.55 32.77 -11.76
C ASP A 25 -5.95 32.89 -12.38
N LEU A 26 -6.45 31.74 -12.85
CA LEU A 26 -7.87 31.43 -12.71
C LEU A 26 -8.07 30.49 -11.51
N GLU A 27 -8.61 31.08 -10.45
CA GLU A 27 -9.26 30.38 -9.35
C GLU A 27 -10.20 29.29 -9.88
N THR A 28 -9.90 28.04 -9.55
CA THR A 28 -10.88 26.96 -9.64
C THR A 28 -11.43 26.70 -8.26
N GLN A 29 -12.72 27.02 -8.12
CA GLN A 29 -13.56 26.66 -6.98
C GLN A 29 -13.40 25.16 -6.68
N LYS A 30 -12.80 24.86 -5.53
CA LYS A 30 -12.85 23.53 -4.91
C LYS A 30 -14.31 23.21 -4.58
N SER A 31 -14.97 22.39 -5.40
CA SER A 31 -16.15 21.67 -4.94
C SER A 31 -15.70 20.62 -3.92
N LYS A 32 -16.03 20.85 -2.64
CA LYS A 32 -16.00 19.82 -1.61
C LYS A 32 -16.89 18.67 -2.05
N SER A 33 -16.28 17.52 -2.32
CA SER A 33 -16.91 16.23 -2.02
C SER A 33 -16.09 15.63 -0.89
N ASP A 34 -16.69 15.61 0.30
CA ASP A 34 -16.16 14.88 1.44
C ASP A 34 -16.30 13.39 1.13
N VAL A 35 -15.20 12.74 0.79
CA VAL A 35 -15.07 11.28 0.80
C VAL A 35 -14.02 10.94 1.86
N THR A 36 -14.47 10.19 2.85
CA THR A 36 -13.68 9.67 3.97
C THR A 36 -12.57 8.74 3.45
N GLU A 37 -11.34 9.24 3.39
CA GLU A 37 -10.13 8.40 3.25
C GLU A 37 -9.81 7.72 4.58
N ASP A 38 -10.45 6.58 4.82
CA ASP A 38 -9.87 5.53 5.65
C ASP A 38 -8.80 4.82 4.80
N ALA A 39 -7.57 5.35 4.84
CA ALA A 39 -6.42 4.72 4.21
C ALA A 39 -6.18 3.34 4.86
N ILE A 40 -6.48 2.28 4.11
CA ILE A 40 -6.21 0.89 4.46
C ILE A 40 -4.70 0.68 4.54
N SER A 41 -4.27 -0.02 5.58
CA SER A 41 -2.87 -0.24 5.96
C SER A 41 -2.03 -0.96 4.90
N ILE A 42 -0.91 -0.34 4.53
CA ILE A 42 0.13 -0.88 3.63
C ILE A 42 0.79 -2.10 4.32
N SER A 43 0.58 -3.30 3.79
CA SER A 43 1.20 -4.53 4.30
C SER A 43 2.32 -5.04 3.40
N ASN A 44 3.49 -5.33 4.00
CA ASN A 44 4.68 -5.85 3.34
C ASN A 44 4.68 -7.38 3.17
N TYR A 45 3.58 -8.05 3.51
CA TYR A 45 3.47 -9.51 3.42
C TYR A 45 2.91 -9.90 2.05
N ALA A 46 3.82 -10.11 1.10
CA ALA A 46 3.50 -10.70 -0.20
C ALA A 46 2.92 -12.11 -0.01
N PRO A 47 2.05 -12.57 -0.92
CA PRO A 47 1.73 -13.99 -0.98
C PRO A 47 3.01 -14.79 -1.23
N LYS A 48 3.07 -16.00 -0.67
CA LYS A 48 4.28 -16.79 -0.65
C LYS A 48 4.65 -17.27 -2.05
N ASP A 49 5.94 -17.24 -2.37
CA ASP A 49 6.50 -17.73 -3.64
C ASP A 49 6.02 -16.94 -4.88
N ILE A 50 5.84 -15.63 -4.75
CA ILE A 50 5.38 -14.75 -5.84
C ILE A 50 6.47 -13.77 -6.27
N ASP A 51 6.68 -13.73 -7.58
CA ASP A 51 7.45 -12.69 -8.24
C ASP A 51 6.73 -11.35 -8.12
N ILE A 52 7.28 -10.46 -7.31
CA ILE A 52 6.74 -9.12 -7.08
C ILE A 52 6.82 -8.29 -8.36
N ASN A 53 5.79 -7.47 -8.61
CA ASN A 53 5.72 -6.53 -9.75
C ASN A 53 5.87 -7.21 -11.12
N LYS A 54 5.29 -8.41 -11.29
CA LYS A 54 5.21 -9.07 -12.60
C LYS A 54 3.77 -9.28 -13.03
N VAL A 55 3.53 -9.17 -14.33
CA VAL A 55 2.27 -9.57 -14.98
C VAL A 55 2.57 -10.64 -16.02
N GLU A 56 1.63 -11.56 -16.22
CA GLU A 56 1.77 -12.62 -17.22
C GLU A 56 1.07 -12.21 -18.51
N ILE A 57 1.84 -12.01 -19.59
CA ILE A 57 1.32 -11.71 -20.93
C ILE A 57 2.04 -12.59 -21.96
N CYS A 58 1.27 -13.30 -22.79
CA CYS A 58 1.72 -14.28 -23.77
C CYS A 58 2.68 -15.33 -23.19
N GLY A 59 2.40 -15.80 -21.97
CA GLY A 59 3.26 -16.75 -21.24
C GLY A 59 4.60 -16.19 -20.77
N LYS A 60 4.81 -14.86 -20.88
CA LYS A 60 5.98 -14.16 -20.33
C LYS A 60 5.63 -13.45 -19.04
N ASN A 61 6.50 -13.57 -18.03
CA ASN A 61 6.44 -12.76 -16.83
C ASN A 61 7.16 -11.42 -17.07
N ILE A 62 6.39 -10.35 -17.20
CA ILE A 62 6.88 -9.01 -17.51
C ILE A 62 6.97 -8.19 -16.23
N GLU A 63 8.15 -7.67 -15.92
CA GLU A 63 8.37 -6.77 -14.80
C GLU A 63 7.82 -5.36 -15.10
N ILE A 64 6.87 -4.91 -14.28
CA ILE A 64 6.21 -3.59 -14.41
C ILE A 64 6.90 -2.49 -13.59
N GLY A 65 7.99 -2.83 -12.88
CA GLY A 65 8.80 -1.88 -12.12
C GLY A 65 8.08 -1.30 -10.89
N ARG A 66 8.66 -0.24 -10.29
CA ARG A 66 8.13 0.40 -9.06
C ARG A 66 6.77 1.08 -9.23
N ASN A 67 6.36 1.31 -10.48
CA ASN A 67 5.13 2.03 -10.82
C ASN A 67 3.86 1.15 -10.71
N GLY A 68 4.04 -0.16 -10.48
CA GLY A 68 2.95 -1.10 -10.15
C GLY A 68 1.82 -1.10 -11.20
N VAL A 69 0.63 -1.51 -10.75
CA VAL A 69 -0.63 -1.36 -11.51
C VAL A 69 -1.54 -0.33 -10.87
N LEU A 70 -2.45 0.21 -11.68
CA LEU A 70 -3.56 1.03 -11.20
C LEU A 70 -4.87 0.24 -11.34
N ILE A 71 -5.79 0.41 -10.40
CA ILE A 71 -7.17 -0.02 -10.59
C ILE A 71 -7.98 1.19 -11.00
N TYR A 72 -8.51 1.15 -12.22
CA TYR A 72 -9.28 2.24 -12.81
C TYR A 72 -10.51 1.68 -13.49
N LYS A 73 -11.70 2.18 -13.13
CA LYS A 73 -13.00 1.69 -13.64
C LYS A 73 -13.16 0.15 -13.56
N GLY A 74 -12.61 -0.46 -12.50
CA GLY A 74 -12.65 -1.91 -12.31
C GLY A 74 -11.69 -2.70 -13.21
N LYS A 75 -10.81 -2.03 -13.95
CA LYS A 75 -9.78 -2.63 -14.80
C LYS A 75 -8.40 -2.50 -14.19
N ILE A 76 -7.57 -3.53 -14.43
CA ILE A 76 -6.16 -3.54 -14.08
C ILE A 76 -5.42 -2.80 -15.18
N MET A 77 -4.84 -1.65 -14.84
CA MET A 77 -4.10 -0.82 -15.77
C MET A 77 -2.59 -1.06 -15.61
N VAL A 78 -1.89 -1.27 -16.72
CA VAL A 78 -0.46 -1.55 -16.77
C VAL A 78 0.31 -0.45 -17.52
N PRO A 79 1.58 -0.19 -17.16
CA PRO A 79 2.40 0.82 -17.83
C PRO A 79 2.69 0.43 -19.28
N LEU A 80 2.02 1.08 -20.23
CA LEU A 80 1.96 0.70 -21.64
C LEU A 80 3.35 0.52 -22.25
N LYS A 81 4.24 1.49 -22.04
CA LYS A 81 5.59 1.48 -22.63
C LYS A 81 6.36 0.25 -22.17
N THR A 82 6.43 0.03 -20.86
CA THR A 82 7.16 -1.08 -20.24
C THR A 82 6.64 -2.44 -20.73
N THR A 83 5.33 -2.63 -20.73
CA THR A 83 4.73 -3.90 -21.14
C THR A 83 4.81 -4.13 -22.64
N ALA A 84 4.62 -3.09 -23.47
CA ALA A 84 4.71 -3.21 -24.92
C ALA A 84 6.17 -3.45 -25.40
N GLU A 85 7.15 -2.72 -24.88
CA GLU A 85 8.57 -2.93 -25.23
C GLU A 85 9.03 -4.35 -24.85
N SER A 86 8.58 -4.87 -23.70
CA SER A 86 8.85 -6.26 -23.27
C SER A 86 8.27 -7.33 -24.20
N LEU A 87 7.23 -6.96 -24.96
CA LEU A 87 6.58 -7.80 -25.96
C LEU A 87 7.15 -7.57 -27.38
N GLY A 88 8.17 -6.72 -27.53
CA GLY A 88 8.85 -6.47 -28.80
C GLY A 88 8.26 -5.34 -29.64
N PHE A 89 7.34 -4.55 -29.10
CA PHE A 89 6.85 -3.35 -29.78
C PHE A 89 7.86 -2.22 -29.67
N LYS A 90 8.09 -1.51 -30.78
CA LYS A 90 8.62 -0.16 -30.76
C LYS A 90 7.50 0.77 -30.32
N VAL A 91 7.80 1.66 -29.36
CA VAL A 91 6.84 2.59 -28.77
C VAL A 91 7.28 4.01 -29.10
N ASP A 92 6.42 4.74 -29.80
CA ASP A 92 6.62 6.16 -30.13
C ASP A 92 5.46 6.99 -29.60
N ALA A 93 5.77 8.05 -28.85
CA ALA A 93 4.77 8.84 -28.12
C ALA A 93 4.73 10.27 -28.64
N ASP A 94 3.62 10.62 -29.28
CA ASP A 94 3.28 11.99 -29.66
C ASP A 94 2.50 12.62 -28.50
N LYS A 95 3.22 13.39 -27.67
CA LYS A 95 2.65 14.04 -26.49
C LYS A 95 1.65 15.13 -26.84
N ASP A 96 1.85 15.81 -27.96
CA ASP A 96 1.02 16.96 -28.36
C ASP A 96 -0.36 16.48 -28.82
N ASN A 97 -0.39 15.35 -29.54
CA ASN A 97 -1.63 14.73 -30.01
C ASN A 97 -2.19 13.66 -29.07
N LYS A 98 -1.49 13.35 -27.96
CA LYS A 98 -1.87 12.32 -26.99
C LYS A 98 -1.99 10.92 -27.61
N ILE A 99 -1.08 10.58 -28.51
CA ILE A 99 -1.06 9.31 -29.25
C ILE A 99 0.19 8.52 -28.86
N VAL A 100 0.04 7.22 -28.64
CA VAL A 100 1.16 6.29 -28.51
C VAL A 100 1.07 5.24 -29.61
N SER A 101 2.02 5.26 -30.53
CA SER A 101 2.14 4.30 -31.64
C SER A 101 2.91 3.07 -31.19
N LEU A 102 2.41 1.88 -31.52
CA LEU A 102 3.05 0.60 -31.23
C LEU A 102 3.24 -0.19 -32.53
N ASP A 103 4.45 -0.72 -32.75
CA ASP A 103 4.77 -1.55 -33.92
C ASP A 103 5.78 -2.65 -33.56
N ASN A 104 5.41 -3.92 -33.68
CA ASN A 104 6.31 -5.08 -33.51
C ASN A 104 6.62 -5.81 -34.84
N ASN A 105 6.38 -5.14 -35.98
CA ASN A 105 6.41 -5.64 -37.36
C ASN A 105 5.25 -6.57 -37.76
N GLU A 106 4.55 -7.18 -36.81
CA GLU A 106 3.39 -8.05 -37.06
C GLU A 106 2.06 -7.36 -36.76
N ILE A 107 2.03 -6.54 -35.71
CA ILE A 107 0.88 -5.80 -35.20
C ILE A 107 1.27 -4.34 -35.12
N LYS A 108 0.38 -3.47 -35.64
CA LYS A 108 0.48 -2.01 -35.54
C LYS A 108 -0.79 -1.41 -34.99
N THR A 109 -0.67 -0.48 -34.06
CA THR A 109 -1.80 0.20 -33.41
C THR A 109 -1.39 1.59 -32.92
N ASN A 110 -2.36 2.49 -32.82
CA ASN A 110 -2.21 3.72 -32.06
C ASN A 110 -3.15 3.66 -30.85
N VAL A 111 -2.60 4.04 -29.70
CA VAL A 111 -3.34 4.20 -28.45
C VAL A 111 -3.63 5.68 -28.25
N TYR A 112 -4.90 6.06 -28.24
CA TYR A 112 -5.36 7.42 -28.00
C TYR A 112 -5.62 7.63 -26.51
N VAL A 113 -4.83 8.47 -25.85
CA VAL A 113 -4.97 8.71 -24.41
C VAL A 113 -6.25 9.51 -24.14
N GLY A 114 -7.09 8.97 -23.26
CA GLY A 114 -8.39 9.55 -22.90
C GLY A 114 -9.58 9.02 -23.70
N GLU A 115 -9.36 8.12 -24.66
CA GLU A 115 -10.42 7.51 -25.47
C GLU A 115 -10.47 5.99 -25.28
N ASP A 116 -11.64 5.44 -24.93
CA ASP A 116 -11.88 3.99 -24.81
C ASP A 116 -12.15 3.39 -26.20
N SER A 117 -11.18 3.54 -27.10
CA SER A 117 -11.31 3.22 -28.51
C SER A 117 -10.06 2.49 -28.99
N TYR A 118 -10.12 1.17 -29.10
CA TYR A 118 -8.97 0.34 -29.45
C TYR A 118 -9.14 -0.31 -30.81
N TYR A 119 -8.07 -0.31 -31.60
CA TYR A 119 -7.98 -0.97 -32.90
C TYR A 119 -6.54 -1.40 -33.16
N TYR A 120 -6.35 -2.38 -34.02
CA TYR A 120 -5.02 -2.74 -34.49
C TYR A 120 -5.10 -3.17 -35.96
N SER A 121 -3.95 -3.23 -36.60
CA SER A 121 -3.76 -3.86 -37.91
C SER A 121 -2.71 -4.94 -37.74
N SER A 122 -2.87 -6.06 -38.44
CA SER A 122 -1.89 -7.15 -38.43
C SER A 122 -1.46 -7.50 -39.85
N SER A 123 -0.18 -7.77 -40.04
CA SER A 123 0.38 -8.24 -41.33
C SER A 123 -0.22 -9.58 -41.77
N ASN A 124 -0.80 -10.35 -40.85
CA ASN A 124 -1.43 -11.65 -41.10
C ASN A 124 -2.95 -11.56 -41.32
N ALA A 125 -3.57 -10.39 -41.14
CA ALA A 125 -5.02 -10.22 -41.25
C ALA A 125 -5.44 -9.63 -42.61
N ILE A 126 -6.49 -10.19 -43.21
CA ILE A 126 -7.09 -9.70 -44.46
C ILE A 126 -8.36 -8.90 -44.10
N GLY A 127 -8.20 -7.66 -43.63
CA GLY A 127 -9.34 -6.79 -43.30
C GLY A 127 -9.01 -5.66 -42.31
N LEU A 128 -9.87 -4.64 -42.26
CA LEU A 128 -9.84 -3.62 -41.22
C LEU A 128 -10.48 -4.17 -39.94
N THR A 129 -9.76 -4.09 -38.82
CA THR A 129 -10.27 -4.52 -37.51
C THR A 129 -11.28 -3.49 -36.98
N MET A 130 -12.41 -3.97 -36.47
CA MET A 130 -13.42 -3.09 -35.87
C MET A 130 -12.88 -2.46 -34.58
N MET A 131 -13.29 -1.21 -34.34
CA MET A 131 -13.05 -0.53 -33.06
C MET A 131 -13.70 -1.32 -31.92
N HIS A 132 -12.98 -1.44 -30.80
CA HIS A 132 -13.41 -2.16 -29.61
C HIS A 132 -13.24 -1.30 -28.36
N GLU A 133 -14.21 -1.34 -27.46
CA GLU A 133 -14.16 -0.69 -26.14
C GLU A 133 -13.72 -1.71 -25.08
N LEU A 134 -12.80 -1.34 -24.19
CA LEU A 134 -12.33 -2.22 -23.12
C LEU A 134 -12.89 -1.84 -21.74
N GLY A 135 -13.72 -0.80 -21.68
CA GLY A 135 -14.38 -0.32 -20.47
C GLY A 135 -13.53 0.64 -19.63
N ALA A 136 -12.34 1.00 -20.13
CA ALA A 136 -11.46 1.97 -19.52
C ALA A 136 -10.51 2.54 -20.58
N GLU A 137 -10.51 3.85 -20.73
CA GLU A 137 -9.60 4.59 -21.59
C GLU A 137 -8.15 4.56 -21.06
N PRO A 138 -7.14 4.74 -21.92
CA PRO A 138 -5.78 4.94 -21.48
C PRO A 138 -5.67 6.25 -20.69
N ILE A 139 -4.95 6.22 -19.57
CA ILE A 139 -4.76 7.37 -18.68
C ILE A 139 -3.28 7.69 -18.51
N ILE A 140 -2.97 8.91 -18.09
CA ILE A 140 -1.62 9.31 -17.69
C ILE A 140 -1.58 9.46 -16.18
N ASP A 141 -0.65 8.76 -15.53
CA ASP A 141 -0.29 8.97 -14.13
C ASP A 141 1.24 9.11 -14.05
N ASN A 142 1.72 10.14 -13.34
CA ASN A 142 3.15 10.42 -13.17
C ASN A 142 3.98 10.31 -14.47
N ASN A 143 3.47 10.93 -15.55
CA ASN A 143 4.09 10.93 -16.89
C ASN A 143 4.26 9.53 -17.50
N THR A 144 3.51 8.53 -17.02
CA THR A 144 3.43 7.17 -17.55
C THR A 144 2.03 6.96 -18.12
N VAL A 145 1.95 6.42 -19.34
CA VAL A 145 0.67 6.03 -19.95
C VAL A 145 0.31 4.63 -19.48
N TYR A 146 -0.89 4.49 -18.95
CA TYR A 146 -1.46 3.23 -18.49
C TYR A 146 -2.61 2.80 -19.40
N VAL A 147 -2.68 1.50 -19.70
CA VAL A 147 -3.76 0.89 -20.49
C VAL A 147 -4.36 -0.30 -19.75
N PRO A 148 -5.62 -0.67 -20.00
CA PRO A 148 -6.19 -1.90 -19.46
C PRO A 148 -5.33 -3.09 -19.91
N ILE A 149 -4.99 -4.01 -19.02
CA ILE A 149 -4.14 -5.15 -19.38
C ILE A 149 -4.78 -6.04 -20.47
N ASN A 150 -6.12 -6.10 -20.51
CA ASN A 150 -6.89 -6.79 -21.54
C ASN A 150 -6.69 -6.21 -22.95
N PHE A 151 -6.07 -5.03 -23.07
CA PHE A 151 -5.57 -4.53 -24.35
C PHE A 151 -4.68 -5.56 -25.06
N TYR A 152 -3.90 -6.35 -24.32
CA TYR A 152 -3.07 -7.40 -24.92
C TYR A 152 -3.88 -8.60 -25.41
N ASN A 153 -4.97 -8.98 -24.71
CA ASN A 153 -5.90 -9.99 -25.23
C ASN A 153 -6.48 -9.57 -26.58
N PHE A 154 -6.81 -8.28 -26.69
CA PHE A 154 -7.31 -7.67 -27.92
C PHE A 154 -6.24 -7.64 -29.02
N LEU A 155 -5.03 -7.12 -28.74
CA LEU A 155 -3.96 -7.00 -29.74
C LEU A 155 -3.54 -8.33 -30.35
N PHE A 156 -3.44 -9.37 -29.52
CA PHE A 156 -3.04 -10.71 -29.97
C PHE A 156 -4.22 -11.56 -30.44
N ASN A 157 -5.45 -11.03 -30.37
CA ASN A 157 -6.68 -11.76 -30.66
C ASN A 157 -6.75 -13.12 -29.94
N ASP A 158 -6.33 -13.14 -28.67
CA ASP A 158 -6.28 -14.32 -27.83
C ASP A 158 -6.78 -13.94 -26.42
N GLN A 159 -7.94 -14.48 -26.04
CA GLN A 159 -8.54 -14.25 -24.73
C GLN A 159 -7.70 -14.78 -23.57
N LYS A 160 -6.68 -15.60 -23.85
CA LYS A 160 -5.75 -16.16 -22.88
C LYS A 160 -4.35 -15.55 -22.99
N ALA A 161 -4.17 -14.49 -23.78
CA ALA A 161 -2.88 -13.82 -23.88
C ALA A 161 -2.44 -13.33 -22.50
N VAL A 162 -3.33 -12.70 -21.74
CA VAL A 162 -3.11 -12.33 -20.34
C VAL A 162 -3.38 -13.57 -19.47
N GLY A 163 -2.42 -13.93 -18.64
CA GLY A 163 -2.51 -15.08 -17.75
C GLY A 163 -3.14 -14.78 -16.40
N SER A 164 -2.79 -15.56 -15.39
CA SER A 164 -3.28 -15.39 -14.02
C SER A 164 -2.12 -15.08 -13.08
N PHE A 165 -2.20 -13.97 -12.35
CA PHE A 165 -1.08 -13.49 -11.57
C PHE A 165 -1.53 -12.70 -10.35
N PHE A 166 -0.68 -12.69 -9.33
CA PHE A 166 -0.79 -11.71 -8.27
C PHE A 166 -0.04 -10.44 -8.65
N VAL A 167 -0.63 -9.30 -8.32
CA VAL A 167 -0.01 -8.00 -8.54
C VAL A 167 -0.31 -7.08 -7.38
N ARG A 168 0.59 -6.13 -7.14
CA ARG A 168 0.41 -5.10 -6.12
C ARG A 168 -0.03 -3.81 -6.81
N ASP A 169 -1.13 -3.23 -6.34
CA ASP A 169 -1.55 -1.90 -6.80
C ASP A 169 -0.66 -0.80 -6.18
N LYS A 170 -0.84 0.44 -6.66
CA LYS A 170 -0.13 1.62 -6.15
C LYS A 170 -0.37 1.90 -4.65
N ASP A 171 -1.49 1.45 -4.10
CA ASP A 171 -1.87 1.64 -2.69
C ASP A 171 -1.29 0.51 -1.82
N GLY A 172 -0.55 -0.42 -2.43
CA GLY A 172 0.16 -1.49 -1.79
C GLY A 172 -0.68 -2.74 -1.53
N GLN A 173 -1.89 -2.80 -2.08
CA GLN A 173 -2.84 -3.89 -1.92
C GLN A 173 -2.54 -5.02 -2.90
N TRP A 174 -2.70 -6.26 -2.44
CA TRP A 174 -2.49 -7.44 -3.28
C TRP A 174 -3.78 -7.80 -4.00
N ILE A 175 -3.66 -7.96 -5.31
CA ILE A 175 -4.76 -8.27 -6.20
C ILE A 175 -4.43 -9.55 -6.94
N TYR A 176 -5.46 -10.36 -7.21
CA TYR A 176 -5.34 -11.56 -8.01
C TYR A 176 -6.16 -11.38 -9.27
N SER A 177 -5.47 -11.45 -10.40
CA SER A 177 -6.03 -11.36 -11.74
C SER A 177 -6.18 -12.76 -12.33
N ILE A 178 -7.31 -12.99 -13.01
CA ILE A 178 -7.49 -14.14 -13.89
C ILE A 178 -7.84 -13.62 -15.28
N ASN A 179 -6.98 -13.89 -16.26
CA ASN A 179 -7.14 -13.46 -17.65
C ASN A 179 -7.32 -11.93 -17.81
N GLY A 180 -6.69 -11.15 -16.93
CA GLY A 180 -6.76 -9.69 -16.93
C GLY A 180 -7.91 -9.08 -16.13
N GLU A 181 -8.84 -9.89 -15.62
CA GLU A 181 -9.97 -9.43 -14.82
C GLU A 181 -9.71 -9.62 -13.32
N LEU A 182 -10.23 -8.69 -12.50
CA LEU A 182 -10.20 -8.79 -11.05
C LEU A 182 -10.97 -10.03 -10.58
N SER A 183 -10.35 -10.83 -9.71
CA SER A 183 -11.00 -12.04 -9.18
C SER A 183 -11.43 -11.87 -7.73
N ALA A 184 -12.70 -12.16 -7.44
CA ALA A 184 -13.27 -12.16 -6.09
C ALA A 184 -13.47 -13.58 -5.54
N GLY A 185 -13.59 -13.70 -4.22
CA GLY A 185 -13.87 -14.93 -3.50
C GLY A 185 -12.66 -15.84 -3.28
N TRP A 186 -12.93 -17.11 -2.97
CA TRP A 186 -11.90 -18.12 -2.73
C TRP A 186 -11.13 -18.47 -4.01
N LYS A 187 -9.80 -18.56 -3.90
CA LYS A 187 -8.87 -18.93 -4.99
C LYS A 187 -7.88 -19.98 -4.51
N LEU A 188 -7.79 -21.08 -5.24
CA LEU A 188 -6.77 -22.11 -5.04
C LEU A 188 -5.60 -21.82 -5.97
N ILE A 189 -4.47 -21.40 -5.41
CA ILE A 189 -3.30 -20.97 -6.16
C ILE A 189 -2.08 -21.68 -5.57
N ASN A 190 -1.34 -22.42 -6.39
CA ASN A 190 -0.19 -23.22 -5.96
C ASN A 190 -0.52 -24.11 -4.73
N ASN A 191 -1.68 -24.78 -4.78
CA ASN A 191 -2.19 -25.65 -3.73
C ASN A 191 -2.47 -24.97 -2.37
N LYS A 192 -2.65 -23.64 -2.38
CA LYS A 192 -2.99 -22.83 -1.20
C LYS A 192 -4.25 -22.02 -1.47
N TRP A 193 -5.10 -21.91 -0.47
CA TRP A 193 -6.31 -21.11 -0.56
C TRP A 193 -6.04 -19.66 -0.17
N TYR A 194 -6.58 -18.73 -0.95
CA TYR A 194 -6.60 -17.30 -0.70
C TYR A 194 -8.03 -16.81 -0.84
N PHE A 195 -8.36 -15.69 -0.21
CA PHE A 195 -9.67 -15.06 -0.38
C PHE A 195 -9.51 -13.62 -0.83
N MET A 196 -10.24 -13.25 -1.87
CA MET A 196 -10.28 -11.89 -2.40
C MET A 196 -11.65 -11.28 -2.09
N ASN A 197 -11.70 -10.01 -1.67
CA ASN A 197 -12.97 -9.32 -1.50
C ASN A 197 -13.62 -8.99 -2.86
N ASN A 198 -14.78 -8.34 -2.83
CA ASN A 198 -15.53 -7.98 -4.04
C ASN A 198 -14.78 -7.02 -4.97
N ASN A 199 -13.77 -6.31 -4.46
CA ASN A 199 -12.92 -5.41 -5.24
C ASN A 199 -11.66 -6.12 -5.76
N GLY A 200 -11.55 -7.44 -5.56
CA GLY A 200 -10.39 -8.23 -5.99
C GLY A 200 -9.16 -8.07 -5.10
N ILE A 201 -9.30 -7.52 -3.89
CA ILE A 201 -8.21 -7.31 -2.93
C ILE A 201 -8.09 -8.52 -2.01
N MET A 202 -6.87 -9.04 -1.84
CA MET A 202 -6.56 -10.19 -1.01
C MET A 202 -6.79 -9.85 0.48
N GLN A 203 -7.60 -10.68 1.13
CA GLN A 203 -7.93 -10.55 2.54
C GLN A 203 -6.92 -11.27 3.43
N ARG A 204 -6.92 -10.88 4.71
CA ARG A 204 -6.10 -11.45 5.78
C ARG A 204 -6.95 -11.52 7.05
N GLY A 205 -6.53 -12.33 8.01
CA GLY A 205 -7.28 -12.56 9.25
C GLY A 205 -8.56 -13.35 9.00
N TRP A 206 -9.53 -13.17 9.88
CA TRP A 206 -10.79 -13.90 9.83
C TRP A 206 -11.69 -13.46 8.68
N VAL A 207 -12.21 -14.44 7.94
CA VAL A 207 -13.23 -14.26 6.91
C VAL A 207 -14.38 -15.21 7.18
N GLN A 208 -15.60 -14.69 7.18
CA GLN A 208 -16.81 -15.50 7.25
C GLN A 208 -17.38 -15.71 5.85
N THR A 209 -17.52 -16.98 5.42
CA THR A 209 -18.20 -17.33 4.17
C THR A 209 -19.13 -18.52 4.40
N ASN A 210 -20.35 -18.45 3.85
CA ASN A 210 -21.35 -19.52 3.95
C ASN A 210 -21.57 -20.02 5.40
N GLY A 211 -21.58 -19.10 6.37
CA GLY A 211 -21.77 -19.41 7.79
C GLY A 211 -20.56 -20.02 8.51
N ASN A 212 -19.44 -20.24 7.83
CA ASN A 212 -18.20 -20.77 8.42
C ASN A 212 -17.14 -19.67 8.52
N TRP A 213 -16.30 -19.75 9.55
CA TRP A 213 -15.16 -18.86 9.75
C TRP A 213 -13.87 -19.54 9.30
N TYR A 214 -13.03 -18.77 8.63
CA TYR A 214 -11.73 -19.19 8.12
C TYR A 214 -10.70 -18.14 8.46
N TYR A 215 -9.46 -18.54 8.72
CA TYR A 215 -8.38 -17.60 9.01
C TYR A 215 -7.38 -17.57 7.87
N LEU A 216 -7.06 -16.37 7.39
CA LEU A 216 -6.04 -16.10 6.39
C LEU A 216 -4.79 -15.55 7.09
N LEU A 217 -3.66 -16.21 6.90
CA LEU A 217 -2.36 -15.81 7.43
C LEU A 217 -1.91 -14.46 6.86
N ASN A 218 -0.83 -13.89 7.39
CA ASN A 218 -0.32 -12.58 6.94
C ASN A 218 0.06 -12.54 5.46
N ASN A 219 0.48 -13.67 4.89
CA ASN A 219 0.73 -13.84 3.45
C ASN A 219 -0.55 -14.11 2.63
N GLY A 220 -1.74 -14.11 3.26
CA GLY A 220 -3.03 -14.38 2.63
C GLY A 220 -3.40 -15.87 2.51
N GLU A 221 -2.49 -16.79 2.85
CA GLU A 221 -2.78 -18.23 2.80
C GLU A 221 -3.79 -18.62 3.88
N MET A 222 -4.79 -19.43 3.53
CA MET A 222 -5.73 -19.99 4.49
C MET A 222 -5.02 -20.97 5.43
N ALA A 223 -5.19 -20.76 6.73
CA ALA A 223 -4.75 -21.69 7.75
C ALA A 223 -5.58 -22.98 7.67
N VAL A 224 -4.91 -24.14 7.69
CA VAL A 224 -5.53 -25.47 7.70
C VAL A 224 -4.83 -26.35 8.72
N ASN A 225 -5.60 -27.20 9.40
CA ASN A 225 -5.13 -28.18 10.38
C ASN A 225 -4.11 -27.60 11.39
N THR A 226 -4.42 -26.42 11.92
CA THR A 226 -3.49 -25.66 12.75
C THR A 226 -4.22 -24.80 13.77
N VAL A 227 -3.46 -24.20 14.67
CA VAL A 227 -3.93 -23.13 15.55
C VAL A 227 -3.55 -21.80 14.91
N THR A 228 -4.54 -20.94 14.76
CA THR A 228 -4.40 -19.57 14.26
C THR A 228 -3.55 -18.73 15.21
N PRO A 229 -2.91 -17.64 14.73
CA PRO A 229 -2.08 -16.77 15.57
C PRO A 229 -2.78 -16.22 16.83
N ASP A 230 -4.10 -16.08 16.78
CA ASP A 230 -4.97 -15.62 17.86
C ASP A 230 -5.60 -16.76 18.69
N GLY A 231 -5.13 -18.00 18.50
CA GLY A 231 -5.38 -19.11 19.43
C GLY A 231 -6.63 -19.96 19.16
N TYR A 232 -7.22 -19.87 17.96
CA TYR A 232 -8.35 -20.72 17.56
C TYR A 232 -7.91 -21.88 16.67
N LYS A 233 -8.51 -23.04 16.85
CA LYS A 233 -8.21 -24.22 16.04
C LYS A 233 -9.04 -24.20 14.76
N VAL A 234 -8.37 -24.39 13.62
CA VAL A 234 -9.03 -24.62 12.33
C VAL A 234 -8.78 -26.06 11.88
N ASP A 235 -9.79 -26.68 11.29
CA ASP A 235 -9.74 -28.08 10.85
C ASP A 235 -8.96 -28.27 9.53
N GLU A 236 -8.91 -29.50 9.01
CA GLU A 236 -8.26 -29.83 7.73
C GLU A 236 -8.84 -29.06 6.52
N ASN A 237 -10.05 -28.54 6.63
CA ASN A 237 -10.71 -27.71 5.62
C ASN A 237 -10.56 -26.20 5.92
N GLY A 238 -9.80 -25.84 6.94
CA GLY A 238 -9.58 -24.46 7.40
C GLY A 238 -10.76 -23.84 8.13
N LYS A 239 -11.80 -24.62 8.43
CA LYS A 239 -12.97 -24.14 9.16
C LYS A 239 -12.67 -24.07 10.64
N TRP A 240 -13.07 -22.97 11.26
CA TRP A 240 -13.10 -22.87 12.71
C TRP A 240 -14.16 -23.81 13.28
N ASP A 241 -13.77 -24.61 14.27
CA ASP A 241 -14.63 -25.59 14.93
C ASP A 241 -15.53 -24.99 16.04
N GLY A 242 -15.54 -23.67 16.19
CA GLY A 242 -16.31 -22.96 17.21
C GLY A 242 -15.68 -22.99 18.60
N LYS A 243 -14.45 -23.50 18.75
CA LYS A 243 -13.76 -23.65 20.04
C LYS A 243 -12.48 -22.81 20.09
N SER A 244 -12.21 -22.20 21.24
CA SER A 244 -10.88 -21.67 21.57
C SER A 244 -9.94 -22.84 21.94
N ALA A 245 -8.66 -22.77 21.56
CA ALA A 245 -7.70 -23.85 21.84
C ALA A 245 -7.45 -24.07 23.35
N SER A 246 -7.94 -23.19 24.22
CA SER A 246 -7.72 -23.20 25.67
C SER A 246 -8.45 -24.31 26.46
N ASN A 247 -9.07 -25.30 25.79
CA ASN A 247 -9.70 -26.45 26.45
C ASN A 247 -9.07 -27.80 26.07
N LEU A 248 -7.75 -27.86 25.94
CA LEU A 248 -6.99 -29.11 25.86
C LEU A 248 -5.86 -29.10 26.88
N ALA A 249 -6.22 -29.24 28.16
CA ALA A 249 -5.30 -29.76 29.16
C ALA A 249 -5.27 -31.29 29.03
N THR A 250 -4.19 -31.83 28.45
CA THR A 250 -3.46 -32.98 29.02
C THR A 250 -2.12 -33.17 28.32
N GLN A 251 -1.09 -33.00 29.14
CA GLN A 251 0.30 -33.45 29.09
C GLN A 251 0.67 -34.49 28.00
N THR A 252 1.75 -34.19 27.25
CA THR A 252 2.95 -35.04 27.22
C THR A 252 4.20 -34.16 27.00
N GLU A 253 5.20 -34.35 27.85
CA GLU A 253 6.53 -33.75 27.76
C GLU A 253 7.30 -34.23 26.52
N GLY A 254 8.23 -33.39 26.04
CA GLY A 254 9.35 -33.84 25.22
C GLY A 254 9.16 -33.73 23.71
N ALA A 255 9.09 -32.51 23.19
CA ALA A 255 9.59 -32.18 21.87
C ALA A 255 10.17 -30.78 21.94
N ASP A 256 11.42 -30.58 21.50
CA ASP A 256 12.02 -29.28 21.33
C ASP A 256 11.21 -28.48 20.31
N TYR A 257 10.20 -27.76 20.79
CA TYR A 257 9.46 -26.81 19.98
C TYR A 257 10.40 -25.65 19.67
N ILE A 258 10.75 -25.48 18.39
CA ILE A 258 11.32 -24.23 17.90
C ILE A 258 10.23 -23.18 18.10
N ILE A 259 10.30 -22.45 19.21
CA ILE A 259 9.41 -21.33 19.52
C ILE A 259 9.60 -20.31 18.39
N ASN A 260 8.54 -20.03 17.63
CA ASN A 260 8.56 -18.92 16.68
C ASN A 260 8.92 -17.67 17.47
N PRO A 261 10.04 -17.00 17.17
CA PRO A 261 10.47 -15.85 17.94
C PRO A 261 9.41 -14.74 17.89
N ILE A 262 8.56 -14.64 16.86
CA ILE A 262 7.57 -13.56 16.78
C ILE A 262 6.16 -14.05 17.11
N GLU A 263 5.57 -13.53 18.18
CA GLU A 263 4.17 -13.77 18.60
C GLU A 263 3.37 -12.46 18.51
N ASN A 264 2.24 -12.44 17.80
CA ASN A 264 1.41 -11.24 17.63
C ASN A 264 0.22 -11.23 18.60
N PHE A 265 -0.27 -10.04 18.94
CA PHE A 265 -1.37 -9.82 19.90
C PHE A 265 -2.33 -8.77 19.38
N ASP A 266 -3.61 -8.92 19.72
CA ASP A 266 -4.65 -7.92 19.40
C ASP A 266 -4.65 -6.76 20.38
N THR A 267 -4.28 -7.03 21.64
CA THR A 267 -4.27 -6.03 22.71
C THR A 267 -2.95 -6.02 23.46
N ILE A 268 -2.63 -4.86 24.07
CA ILE A 268 -1.49 -4.74 24.98
C ILE A 268 -1.68 -5.67 26.20
N GLU A 269 -2.91 -5.87 26.64
CA GLU A 269 -3.25 -6.75 27.77
C GLU A 269 -2.95 -8.22 27.47
N ASP A 270 -3.14 -8.67 26.23
CA ASP A 270 -2.81 -10.03 25.82
C ASP A 270 -1.30 -10.23 25.70
N ALA A 271 -0.58 -9.25 25.12
CA ALA A 271 0.88 -9.25 25.10
C ALA A 271 1.47 -9.28 26.52
N GLN A 272 0.85 -8.58 27.47
CA GLN A 272 1.28 -8.54 28.87
C GLN A 272 1.26 -9.94 29.53
N LYS A 273 0.35 -10.84 29.12
CA LYS A 273 0.19 -12.16 29.75
C LYS A 273 1.37 -13.10 29.46
N VAL A 274 2.07 -12.91 28.34
CA VAL A 274 3.18 -13.78 27.92
C VAL A 274 4.56 -13.22 28.28
N LEU A 275 4.64 -11.90 28.53
CA LEU A 275 5.88 -11.21 28.84
C LEU A 275 6.19 -11.27 30.34
N LYS A 276 7.48 -11.41 30.65
CA LYS A 276 7.99 -11.45 32.03
C LYS A 276 8.19 -10.06 32.64
N PHE A 277 7.95 -9.00 31.87
CA PHE A 277 8.07 -7.61 32.30
C PHE A 277 6.76 -6.86 32.06
N LYS A 278 6.56 -5.77 32.80
CA LYS A 278 5.37 -4.92 32.67
C LYS A 278 5.50 -4.02 31.43
N ILE A 279 4.50 -4.04 30.56
CA ILE A 279 4.43 -3.17 29.39
C ILE A 279 4.05 -1.75 29.83
N THR A 280 4.75 -0.78 29.28
CA THR A 280 4.45 0.65 29.36
C THR A 280 4.56 1.24 27.98
N VAL A 281 3.48 1.84 27.47
CA VAL A 281 3.46 2.48 26.15
C VAL A 281 3.27 3.99 26.27
N PRO A 282 3.75 4.79 25.30
CA PRO A 282 3.56 6.23 25.30
C PRO A 282 2.07 6.61 25.23
N LYS A 283 1.55 7.29 26.26
CA LYS A 283 0.14 7.71 26.31
C LYS A 283 -0.23 8.69 25.20
N GLU A 284 0.73 9.47 24.71
CA GLU A 284 0.54 10.43 23.62
C GLU A 284 0.11 9.74 22.31
N LEU A 285 0.49 8.47 22.13
CA LEU A 285 0.16 7.68 20.94
C LEU A 285 -1.19 6.94 21.08
N LEU A 286 -1.67 6.73 22.31
CA LEU A 286 -2.91 6.02 22.57
C LEU A 286 -4.12 6.85 22.13
N GLY A 287 -4.98 6.25 21.30
CA GLY A 287 -6.22 6.87 20.82
C GLY A 287 -6.02 7.99 19.77
N LYS A 288 -4.77 8.39 19.47
CA LYS A 288 -4.45 9.35 18.40
C LYS A 288 -4.00 8.67 17.09
N TYR A 289 -3.53 7.43 17.18
CA TYR A 289 -2.98 6.67 16.06
C TYR A 289 -3.65 5.30 15.96
N ASN A 290 -3.78 4.78 14.74
CA ASN A 290 -4.22 3.42 14.51
C ASN A 290 -3.07 2.45 14.82
N ILE A 291 -3.37 1.32 15.45
CA ILE A 291 -2.38 0.28 15.73
C ILE A 291 -2.31 -0.65 14.52
N LYS A 292 -1.13 -0.81 13.93
CA LYS A 292 -0.86 -1.70 12.79
C LYS A 292 -0.56 -3.13 13.24
N TYR A 293 0.17 -3.29 14.34
CA TYR A 293 0.43 -4.58 14.98
C TYR A 293 0.96 -4.40 16.40
N ILE A 294 0.77 -5.42 17.23
CA ILE A 294 1.43 -5.62 18.52
C ILE A 294 2.07 -7.00 18.49
N ASN A 295 3.35 -7.13 18.84
CA ASN A 295 4.02 -8.42 18.91
C ASN A 295 5.15 -8.46 19.92
N THR A 296 5.63 -9.67 20.18
CA THR A 296 6.84 -9.91 20.97
C THR A 296 7.87 -10.68 20.17
N ILE A 297 9.16 -10.42 20.42
CA ILE A 297 10.28 -11.18 19.85
C ILE A 297 10.95 -12.01 20.96
N SER A 298 10.98 -13.32 20.80
CA SER A 298 11.43 -14.35 21.76
C SER A 298 10.81 -14.23 23.15
N ARG A 299 9.68 -13.52 23.28
CA ARG A 299 9.07 -13.07 24.56
C ARG A 299 9.98 -12.21 25.45
N ASP A 300 11.07 -11.70 24.90
CA ASP A 300 12.04 -10.85 25.60
C ASP A 300 11.97 -9.38 25.15
N LEU A 301 11.30 -9.13 24.02
CA LEU A 301 11.07 -7.81 23.44
C LEU A 301 9.59 -7.64 23.13
N PHE A 302 9.00 -6.52 23.54
CA PHE A 302 7.69 -6.05 23.12
C PHE A 302 7.83 -5.00 22.02
N GLN A 303 6.94 -5.04 21.03
CA GLN A 303 6.89 -4.11 19.92
C GLN A 303 5.44 -3.77 19.56
N ILE A 304 5.17 -2.49 19.35
CA ILE A 304 3.88 -1.98 18.87
C ILE A 304 4.13 -0.94 17.77
N CYS A 305 3.37 -1.04 16.68
CA CYS A 305 3.45 -0.10 15.56
C CYS A 305 2.17 0.73 15.48
N TYR A 306 2.34 2.04 15.55
CA TYR A 306 1.30 3.04 15.38
C TYR A 306 1.41 3.68 13.99
N VAL A 307 0.29 3.98 13.37
CA VAL A 307 0.24 4.55 12.02
C VAL A 307 -0.69 5.75 12.00
N ASN A 308 -0.24 6.81 11.33
CA ASN A 308 -1.11 7.90 10.87
C ASN A 308 -0.93 8.12 9.35
N LYS A 309 -1.53 9.18 8.81
CA LYS A 309 -1.44 9.51 7.38
C LYS A 309 -0.01 9.86 6.89
N GLN A 310 0.96 10.06 7.79
CA GLN A 310 2.30 10.54 7.47
C GLN A 310 3.44 9.61 7.89
N ASN A 311 3.28 8.78 8.93
CA ASN A 311 4.37 8.08 9.59
C ASN A 311 3.92 6.74 10.20
N ASP A 312 4.76 5.72 10.03
CA ASP A 312 4.79 4.53 10.87
C ASP A 312 5.71 4.82 12.06
N ILE A 313 5.19 4.70 13.28
CA ILE A 313 5.90 4.89 14.55
C ILE A 313 5.97 3.55 15.27
N ILE A 314 7.17 2.99 15.39
CA ILE A 314 7.42 1.72 16.08
C ILE A 314 7.95 2.04 17.47
N PHE A 315 7.25 1.59 18.51
CA PHE A 315 7.75 1.59 19.87
C PHE A 315 8.17 0.19 20.26
N ARG A 316 9.36 0.05 20.86
CA ARG A 316 9.85 -1.21 21.43
C ARG A 316 10.25 -1.03 22.87
N MET A 317 10.09 -2.08 23.66
CA MET A 317 10.69 -2.20 24.98
C MET A 317 11.12 -3.63 25.26
N GLY A 318 12.17 -3.82 26.04
CA GLY A 318 12.66 -5.13 26.43
C GLY A 318 13.56 -5.04 27.65
N GLN A 319 13.81 -6.16 28.32
CA GLN A 319 14.65 -6.17 29.51
C GLN A 319 16.12 -5.94 29.13
N GLY A 320 16.81 -5.08 29.87
CA GLY A 320 18.22 -4.75 29.68
C GLY A 320 18.49 -3.26 29.46
N SER A 321 19.67 -2.96 28.92
CA SER A 321 20.14 -1.58 28.70
C SER A 321 20.73 -1.37 27.29
N GLY A 322 20.63 -2.37 26.42
CA GLY A 322 21.15 -2.32 25.04
C GLY A 322 20.23 -1.60 24.05
N ASP A 323 20.76 -1.31 22.86
CA ASP A 323 19.98 -0.76 21.74
C ASP A 323 19.10 -1.86 21.13
N ILE A 324 17.78 -1.69 21.24
CA ILE A 324 16.77 -2.62 20.73
C ILE A 324 16.01 -2.08 19.51
N SER A 325 16.45 -0.94 18.95
CA SER A 325 15.78 -0.28 17.82
C SER A 325 15.77 -1.14 16.56
N GLY A 326 16.75 -2.04 16.41
CA GLY A 326 16.97 -2.83 15.20
C GLY A 326 17.31 -1.97 13.99
N ASP A 327 17.74 -0.73 14.23
CA ASP A 327 18.14 0.22 13.22
C ASP A 327 19.67 0.36 13.20
N TYR A 328 20.25 0.03 12.04
CA TYR A 328 21.70 -0.02 11.81
C TYR A 328 22.17 1.08 10.85
N ASN A 329 21.30 2.05 10.56
CA ASN A 329 21.62 3.14 9.66
C ASN A 329 22.54 4.17 10.32
N ASN A 330 23.32 4.86 9.49
CA ASN A 330 24.18 5.96 9.92
C ASN A 330 23.49 7.29 9.64
N TYR A 331 23.33 8.10 10.68
CA TYR A 331 22.64 9.40 10.62
C TYR A 331 23.62 10.55 10.84
N LYS A 332 23.35 11.70 10.21
CA LYS A 332 24.13 12.92 10.41
C LYS A 332 23.92 13.49 11.81
N THR A 333 22.69 13.47 12.30
CA THR A 333 22.33 13.91 13.66
C THR A 333 22.43 12.71 14.60
N ASN A 334 23.22 12.85 15.65
CA ASN A 334 23.37 11.85 16.71
C ASN A 334 23.69 12.59 18.01
N THR A 335 22.65 12.87 18.79
CA THR A 335 22.74 13.73 19.99
C THR A 335 22.13 13.03 21.20
N ASN A 336 22.60 13.40 22.39
CA ASN A 336 22.02 12.92 23.63
C ASN A 336 21.27 14.08 24.30
N VAL A 337 20.04 13.82 24.75
CA VAL A 337 19.21 14.76 25.50
C VAL A 337 18.73 14.11 26.78
N ASN A 338 18.66 14.87 27.88
CA ASN A 338 18.14 14.35 29.13
C ASN A 338 16.62 14.60 29.21
N ILE A 339 15.83 13.53 29.34
CA ILE A 339 14.37 13.57 29.44
C ILE A 339 13.95 12.86 30.73
N ASN A 340 13.38 13.62 31.67
CA ASN A 340 12.95 13.14 32.99
C ASN A 340 14.05 12.37 33.74
N GLY A 341 15.31 12.80 33.64
CA GLY A 341 16.45 12.15 34.28
C GLY A 341 17.05 10.97 33.52
N ASN A 342 16.50 10.61 32.36
CA ASN A 342 17.04 9.54 31.50
C ASN A 342 17.80 10.16 30.32
N ASP A 343 18.97 9.61 30.01
CA ASP A 343 19.73 9.99 28.84
C ASP A 343 19.17 9.30 27.60
N VAL A 344 18.63 10.10 26.68
CA VAL A 344 17.99 9.66 25.45
C VAL A 344 18.88 10.00 24.27
N LYS A 345 19.23 8.98 23.49
CA LYS A 345 19.98 9.14 22.24
C LYS A 345 19.02 9.35 21.07
N LEU A 346 19.14 10.48 20.40
CA LEU A 346 18.35 10.84 19.21
C LEU A 346 19.22 10.76 17.97
N LYS A 347 18.77 10.01 16.97
CA LYS A 347 19.42 9.82 15.66
C LYS A 347 18.49 10.28 14.54
N GLY A 348 19.02 10.96 13.52
CA GLY A 348 18.21 11.44 12.39
C GLY A 348 18.95 12.28 11.37
N ASP A 349 18.25 12.73 10.33
CA ASP A 349 18.80 13.54 9.23
C ASP A 349 17.92 14.75 8.97
N ASP A 350 18.52 15.81 8.43
CA ASP A 350 17.83 17.00 7.93
C ASP A 350 16.80 17.58 8.95
N GLU A 351 17.25 17.75 10.19
CA GLU A 351 16.48 18.27 11.34
C GLU A 351 15.32 17.38 11.83
N LEU A 352 15.14 16.19 11.25
CA LEU A 352 14.14 15.21 11.67
C LEU A 352 14.77 14.02 12.38
N ILE A 353 14.21 13.66 13.53
CA ILE A 353 14.61 12.49 14.31
C ILE A 353 13.91 11.26 13.74
N LYS A 354 14.70 10.22 13.47
CA LYS A 354 14.26 8.93 12.94
C LYS A 354 14.23 7.86 14.02
N VAL A 355 15.18 7.90 14.95
CA VAL A 355 15.28 6.92 16.03
C VAL A 355 15.61 7.60 17.35
N ALA A 356 14.89 7.23 18.40
CA ALA A 356 15.20 7.58 19.78
C ALA A 356 15.43 6.29 20.59
N ILE A 357 16.50 6.21 21.37
CA ILE A 357 16.83 5.04 22.20
C ILE A 357 17.17 5.52 23.61
N TRP A 358 16.65 4.84 24.62
CA TRP A 358 16.98 5.10 26.01
C TRP A 358 16.81 3.83 26.85
N SER A 359 17.33 3.87 28.08
CA SER A 359 17.08 2.84 29.08
C SER A 359 16.69 3.47 30.41
N ALA A 360 15.82 2.79 31.14
CA ALA A 360 15.36 3.20 32.47
C ALA A 360 14.94 1.95 33.26
N ASN A 361 15.32 1.86 34.55
CA ASN A 361 14.92 0.78 35.46
C ASN A 361 15.12 -0.64 34.87
N ASP A 362 16.31 -0.94 34.34
CA ASP A 362 16.65 -2.22 33.67
C ASP A 362 15.77 -2.58 32.46
N MET A 363 15.13 -1.58 31.85
CA MET A 363 14.40 -1.71 30.61
C MET A 363 15.02 -0.84 29.52
N SER A 364 15.20 -1.42 28.35
CA SER A 364 15.55 -0.72 27.11
C SER A 364 14.28 -0.30 26.38
N TYR A 365 14.34 0.84 25.72
CA TYR A 365 13.26 1.41 24.93
C TYR A 365 13.79 1.96 23.61
N SER A 366 12.93 1.93 22.59
CA SER A 366 13.20 2.69 21.37
C SER A 366 11.91 3.16 20.70
N ILE A 367 12.01 4.28 19.99
CA ILE A 367 11.00 4.77 19.06
C ILE A 367 11.68 4.93 17.70
N SER A 368 11.10 4.34 16.67
CA SER A 368 11.54 4.50 15.27
C SER A 368 10.41 5.11 14.44
N VAL A 369 10.72 6.11 13.62
CA VAL A 369 9.76 6.82 12.77
C VAL A 369 10.25 6.82 11.33
N ASN A 370 9.44 6.29 10.41
CA ASN A 370 9.87 6.03 9.04
C ASN A 370 10.28 7.32 8.28
N ASP A 371 9.41 8.33 8.24
CA ASP A 371 9.71 9.61 7.57
C ASP A 371 10.35 10.65 8.49
N GLY A 372 10.49 10.31 9.76
CA GLY A 372 11.10 11.15 10.78
C GLY A 372 10.11 12.13 11.38
N MET A 373 10.49 12.72 12.50
CA MET A 373 9.63 13.58 13.29
C MET A 373 10.45 14.69 13.94
N LYS A 374 9.83 15.85 14.15
CA LYS A 374 10.49 16.95 14.84
C LYS A 374 10.90 16.51 16.25
N GLN A 375 12.02 17.05 16.71
CA GLN A 375 12.58 16.70 18.01
C GLN A 375 11.59 16.92 19.17
N ASP A 376 10.84 18.02 19.17
CA ASP A 376 9.88 18.34 20.24
C ASP A 376 8.74 17.31 20.33
N ASP A 377 8.25 16.81 19.18
CA ASP A 377 7.19 15.82 19.13
C ASP A 377 7.68 14.47 19.68
N ILE A 378 8.90 14.04 19.30
CA ILE A 378 9.54 12.84 19.86
C ILE A 378 9.74 12.97 21.37
N ILE A 379 10.20 14.13 21.84
CA ILE A 379 10.38 14.41 23.27
C ILE A 379 9.04 14.29 24.01
N ASN A 380 7.95 14.80 23.45
CA ASN A 380 6.62 14.70 24.05
C ASN A 380 6.12 13.26 24.13
N ILE A 381 6.32 12.47 23.07
CA ILE A 381 6.00 11.04 23.08
C ILE A 381 6.78 10.33 24.19
N ILE A 382 8.10 10.55 24.28
CA ILE A 382 8.95 9.93 25.30
C ILE A 382 8.49 10.30 26.71
N LYS A 383 8.23 11.60 26.97
CA LYS A 383 7.70 12.06 28.26
C LYS A 383 6.41 11.35 28.68
N SER A 384 5.56 11.00 27.71
CA SER A 384 4.30 10.30 27.96
C SER A 384 4.43 8.80 28.25
N THR A 385 5.64 8.26 28.16
CA THR A 385 5.96 6.85 28.46
C THR A 385 6.20 6.62 29.95
N PHE A 386 6.55 7.68 30.68
CA PHE A 386 6.85 7.66 32.11
C PHE A 386 5.62 7.90 32.99
#